data_AF-A0A9D7CW26-F1
#
_entry.id   AF-A0A9D7CW26-F1
#
_cell.length_a   1.000
_cell.length_b   1.000
_cell.length_c   1.000
_cell.angle_alpha   90.00
_cell.angle_beta   90.00
_cell.angle_gamma   90.00
#
_symmetry.space_group_name_H-M   'P 1'
#
loop_
_entity.id
_entity.type
_entity.pdbx_description
1 polymer ?
#
loop_
_entity_poly.entity_id
_entity_poly.type
_entity_poly.pdbx_seq_one_letter_code
_entity_poly.pdbx_strand_id
1 'polypeptide(L)'
;MYGFLLQDWITIRGSNSLLVSVTQSESNWASLQPYQDIVFWLEVREITVTAATNITVFYETAPLKDDSLFISMTTNPAITVASTTPTITKVLLQQNPAVPLARWVRWRLAASAAQSAAWDMTFRISCAANAVGVMG
;
A
#
# COMPACT_ATOMS: atom_id res chain seq x y z
N MET A 1 -15.21 13.44 4.34
CA MET A 1 -14.19 12.47 3.86
C MET A 1 -13.29 13.20 2.87
N TYR A 2 -11.97 13.09 3.01
CA TYR A 2 -11.00 13.83 2.21
C TYR A 2 -10.21 12.87 1.33
N GLY A 3 -10.05 13.20 0.04
CA GLY A 3 -9.30 12.39 -0.92
C GLY A 3 -7.83 12.78 -0.98
N PHE A 4 -6.95 11.79 -1.06
CA PHE A 4 -5.50 11.95 -1.19
C PHE A 4 -4.98 11.03 -2.29
N LEU A 5 -3.95 11.50 -2.99
CA LEU A 5 -3.16 10.68 -3.89
C LEU A 5 -1.93 10.21 -3.11
N LEU A 6 -1.91 8.94 -2.70
CA LEU A 6 -0.77 8.38 -1.99
C LEU A 6 0.38 8.11 -2.96
N GLN A 7 0.06 7.62 -4.17
CA GLN A 7 1.03 7.33 -5.21
C GLN A 7 0.37 7.56 -6.56
N ASP A 8 0.93 8.44 -7.39
CA ASP A 8 0.53 8.53 -8.79
C ASP A 8 1.10 7.35 -9.59
N TRP A 9 0.66 7.20 -10.85
CA TRP A 9 1.12 6.17 -11.77
C TRP A 9 2.64 6.00 -11.74
N ILE A 10 3.07 4.83 -11.29
CA ILE A 10 4.47 4.44 -11.27
C ILE A 10 4.60 3.00 -11.78
N THR A 11 5.67 2.74 -12.52
CA THR A 11 6.07 1.39 -12.93
C THR A 11 7.24 0.94 -12.09
N ILE A 12 7.11 -0.19 -11.42
CA ILE A 12 8.18 -0.86 -10.70
C ILE A 12 8.47 -2.17 -11.41
N ARG A 13 9.75 -2.45 -11.65
CA ARG A 13 10.22 -3.66 -12.33
C ARG A 13 11.26 -4.36 -11.47
N GLY A 14 11.21 -5.68 -11.46
CA GLY A 14 12.20 -6.52 -10.81
C GLY A 14 12.62 -7.65 -11.74
N SER A 15 13.91 -7.99 -11.67
CA SER A 15 14.49 -9.09 -12.46
C SER A 15 15.53 -9.80 -11.60
N ASN A 16 15.11 -10.57 -10.58
CA ASN A 16 16.01 -11.43 -9.78
C ASN A 16 15.27 -12.37 -8.82
N SER A 17 16.00 -13.40 -8.39
CA SER A 17 15.63 -14.54 -7.51
C SER A 17 15.29 -14.19 -6.04
N LEU A 18 15.63 -12.99 -5.57
CA LEU A 18 15.43 -12.60 -4.17
C LEU A 18 14.08 -11.91 -3.96
N LEU A 19 13.52 -12.07 -2.76
CA LEU A 19 12.41 -11.23 -2.29
C LEU A 19 12.86 -9.77 -2.34
N VAL A 20 12.43 -9.05 -3.37
CA VAL A 20 12.65 -7.60 -3.47
C VAL A 20 11.46 -6.92 -2.80
N SER A 21 11.73 -6.19 -1.72
CA SER A 21 10.80 -5.21 -1.19
C SER A 21 11.17 -3.82 -1.73
N VAL A 22 10.16 -3.10 -2.22
CA VAL A 22 10.29 -1.71 -2.65
C VAL A 22 9.40 -0.86 -1.77
N THR A 23 9.99 0.04 -1.01
CA THR A 23 9.27 0.95 -0.12
C THR A 23 9.10 2.31 -0.81
N GLN A 24 7.96 2.96 -0.58
CA GLN A 24 7.72 4.31 -1.04
C GLN A 24 8.75 5.30 -0.47
N SER A 25 9.22 6.24 -1.31
CA SER A 25 10.13 7.31 -0.90
C SER A 25 9.56 8.17 0.23
N GLU A 26 10.42 8.54 1.19
CA GLU A 26 10.06 9.29 2.41
C GLU A 26 9.38 10.64 2.16
N SER A 27 9.72 11.30 1.04
CA SER A 27 9.10 12.57 0.64
C SER A 27 7.62 12.43 0.31
N ASN A 28 7.16 11.21 0.00
CA ASN A 28 5.81 10.95 -0.50
C ASN A 28 4.94 10.26 0.55
N TRP A 29 5.42 10.10 1.78
CA TRP A 29 4.60 9.58 2.88
C TRP A 29 3.51 10.58 3.24
N ALA A 30 2.28 10.09 3.40
CA ALA A 30 1.14 10.92 3.74
C ALA A 30 1.06 11.12 5.26
N SER A 31 0.83 12.37 5.70
CA SER A 31 0.49 12.66 7.10
C SER A 31 -1.03 12.75 7.26
N LEU A 32 -1.59 11.82 8.01
CA LEU A 32 -3.02 11.63 8.21
C LEU A 32 -3.43 11.72 9.69
N GLN A 33 -2.68 12.49 10.48
CA GLN A 33 -2.93 12.69 11.93
C GLN A 33 -4.39 13.00 12.32
N PRO A 34 -5.16 13.84 11.59
CA PRO A 34 -6.52 14.19 12.03
C PRO A 34 -7.58 13.16 11.60
N TYR A 35 -7.18 12.04 10.99
CA TYR A 35 -8.08 11.02 10.46
C TYR A 35 -8.04 9.73 11.29
N GLN A 36 -9.18 9.06 11.40
CA GLN A 36 -9.33 7.77 12.11
C GLN A 36 -9.52 6.58 11.17
N ASP A 37 -10.12 6.82 9.99
CA ASP A 37 -10.42 5.78 9.02
C ASP A 37 -9.77 6.11 7.68
N ILE A 38 -9.41 5.08 6.92
CA ILE A 38 -8.91 5.23 5.56
C ILE A 38 -9.43 4.10 4.66
N VAL A 39 -9.76 4.47 3.43
CA VAL A 39 -10.04 3.54 2.34
C VAL A 39 -9.01 3.76 1.25
N PHE A 40 -8.40 2.69 0.77
CA PHE A 40 -7.44 2.68 -0.32
C PHE A 40 -8.09 2.08 -1.57
N TRP A 41 -7.75 2.65 -2.72
CA TRP A 41 -8.01 2.09 -4.04
C TRP A 41 -6.66 1.89 -4.72
N LEU A 42 -6.30 0.63 -4.92
CA LEU A 42 -5.17 0.22 -5.74
C LEU A 42 -5.67 0.02 -7.16
N GLU A 43 -5.26 0.90 -8.06
CA GLU A 43 -5.51 0.76 -9.49
C GLU A 43 -4.26 0.20 -10.16
N VAL A 44 -4.43 -0.83 -10.97
CA VAL A 44 -3.33 -1.49 -11.68
C VAL A 44 -3.62 -1.43 -13.17
N ARG A 45 -2.78 -0.70 -13.90
CA ARG A 45 -2.94 -0.55 -15.35
C ARG A 45 -2.32 -1.70 -16.10
N GLU A 46 -1.20 -2.18 -15.60
CA GLU A 46 -0.42 -3.25 -16.20
C GLU A 46 0.26 -4.02 -15.08
N ILE A 47 0.31 -5.34 -15.27
CA ILE A 47 1.08 -6.25 -14.44
C ILE A 47 1.57 -7.38 -15.32
N THR A 48 2.86 -7.61 -15.28
CA THR A 48 3.51 -8.76 -15.92
C THR A 48 4.21 -9.54 -14.83
N VAL A 49 3.82 -10.81 -14.68
CA VAL A 49 4.47 -11.75 -13.78
C VAL A 49 4.88 -12.97 -14.59
N THR A 50 6.15 -13.37 -14.48
CA THR A 50 6.65 -14.62 -15.06
C THR A 50 6.82 -15.67 -13.97
N ALA A 51 6.66 -16.95 -14.32
CA ALA A 51 6.74 -18.08 -13.39
C ALA A 51 5.78 -17.95 -12.17
N ALA A 52 6.09 -18.61 -11.05
CA ALA A 52 5.33 -18.54 -9.80
C ALA A 52 5.64 -17.27 -8.99
N THR A 53 5.53 -16.09 -9.62
CA THR A 53 5.79 -14.80 -8.95
C THR A 53 4.49 -14.19 -8.43
N ASN A 54 4.47 -13.83 -7.14
CA ASN A 54 3.37 -13.05 -6.56
C ASN A 54 3.86 -11.66 -6.18
N ILE A 55 3.16 -10.63 -6.66
CA ILE A 55 3.37 -9.25 -6.23
C ILE A 55 2.35 -8.92 -5.15
N THR A 56 2.83 -8.41 -4.02
CA THR A 56 2.01 -8.07 -2.87
C THR A 56 2.21 -6.61 -2.50
N VAL A 57 1.12 -5.87 -2.33
CA VAL A 57 1.15 -4.49 -1.81
C VAL A 57 0.72 -4.48 -0.35
N PHE A 58 1.52 -3.79 0.47
CA PHE A 58 1.26 -3.54 1.87
C PHE A 58 0.98 -2.05 2.05
N TYR A 59 -0.11 -1.73 2.73
CA TYR A 59 -0.30 -0.39 3.30
C TYR A 59 0.25 -0.39 4.70
N GLU A 60 1.15 0.53 4.98
CA GLU A 60 1.84 0.59 6.27
C GLU A 60 1.57 1.92 6.96
N THR A 61 1.57 1.88 8.28
CA THR A 61 1.41 3.07 9.11
C THR A 61 2.40 3.12 10.26
N ALA A 62 2.74 4.33 10.69
CA ALA A 62 3.65 4.58 11.80
C ALA A 62 3.22 5.83 12.60
N PRO A 63 3.44 5.86 13.92
CA PRO A 63 3.16 7.03 14.75
C PRO A 63 4.19 8.16 14.50
N LEU A 64 5.43 7.80 14.17
CA LEU A 64 6.53 8.72 13.87
C LEU A 64 7.06 8.49 12.46
N LYS A 65 7.76 9.48 11.92
CA LYS A 65 8.30 9.45 10.57
C LYS A 65 9.62 8.66 10.53
N ASP A 66 9.58 7.40 10.93
CA ASP A 66 10.73 6.49 11.03
C ASP A 66 10.39 5.17 10.33
N ASP A 67 11.26 4.74 9.40
CA ASP A 67 11.11 3.53 8.60
C ASP A 67 10.90 2.27 9.45
N SER A 68 11.59 2.19 10.59
CA SER A 68 11.56 1.02 11.49
C SER A 68 10.24 0.83 12.23
N LEU A 69 9.42 1.87 12.32
CA LEU A 69 8.14 1.86 13.05
C LEU A 69 6.94 1.55 12.16
N PHE A 70 7.15 1.41 10.86
CA PHE A 70 6.07 1.08 9.93
C PHE A 70 5.62 -0.37 10.09
N ILE A 71 4.33 -0.53 10.34
CA ILE A 71 3.68 -1.83 10.45
C ILE A 71 2.53 -1.91 9.43
N SER A 72 2.30 -3.11 8.90
CA SER A 72 1.25 -3.32 7.90
C SER A 72 -0.14 -3.17 8.51
N MET A 73 -0.96 -2.29 7.93
CA MET A 73 -2.40 -2.16 8.24
C MET A 73 -3.22 -3.34 7.71
N THR A 74 -2.69 -4.07 6.73
CA THR A 74 -3.33 -5.24 6.15
C THR A 74 -2.55 -6.49 6.56
N THR A 75 -3.02 -7.16 7.61
CA THR A 75 -2.49 -8.46 8.01
C THR A 75 -3.46 -9.54 7.57
N ASN A 76 -3.24 -10.03 6.36
CA ASN A 76 -3.81 -11.28 5.82
C ASN A 76 -5.28 -11.23 5.33
N PRO A 77 -5.54 -11.48 4.03
CA PRO A 77 -4.53 -11.58 2.98
C PRO A 77 -3.88 -10.23 2.73
N ALA A 78 -2.56 -10.24 2.60
CA ALA A 78 -1.87 -9.12 1.97
C ALA A 78 -2.40 -8.96 0.53
N ILE A 79 -2.35 -7.76 -0.03
CA ILE A 79 -3.02 -7.50 -1.31
C ILE A 79 -2.20 -8.12 -2.44
N THR A 80 -2.51 -9.38 -2.76
CA THR A 80 -1.92 -10.07 -3.89
C THR A 80 -2.51 -9.50 -5.17
N VAL A 81 -1.66 -8.90 -5.98
CA VAL A 81 -2.05 -8.29 -7.23
C VAL A 81 -2.08 -9.39 -8.29
N ALA A 82 -3.28 -9.87 -8.59
CA ALA A 82 -3.49 -10.92 -9.60
C ALA A 82 -4.21 -10.41 -10.86
N SER A 83 -4.68 -9.16 -10.85
CA SER A 83 -5.42 -8.59 -11.98
C SER A 83 -5.30 -7.07 -12.03
N THR A 84 -5.74 -6.49 -13.14
CA THR A 84 -5.90 -5.04 -13.33
C THR A 84 -7.17 -4.46 -12.70
N THR A 85 -8.00 -5.31 -12.07
CA THR A 85 -9.21 -4.85 -11.39
C THR A 85 -8.84 -4.03 -10.16
N PRO A 86 -9.42 -2.82 -9.97
CA PRO A 86 -9.13 -2.02 -8.80
C PRO A 86 -9.43 -2.77 -7.50
N THR A 87 -8.44 -2.84 -6.62
CA THR A 87 -8.61 -3.46 -5.30
C THR A 87 -8.91 -2.39 -4.27
N ILE A 88 -9.99 -2.59 -3.52
CA ILE A 88 -10.42 -1.68 -2.46
C ILE A 88 -10.05 -2.28 -1.11
N THR A 89 -9.35 -1.53 -0.28
CA THR A 89 -8.97 -1.95 1.06
C THR A 89 -9.44 -0.92 2.08
N LYS A 90 -10.15 -1.39 3.10
CA LYS A 90 -10.76 -0.54 4.11
C LYS A 90 -10.06 -0.78 5.45
N VAL A 91 -9.59 0.29 6.07
CA VAL A 91 -9.07 0.29 7.44
C VAL A 91 -9.98 1.25 8.22
N LEU A 92 -11.07 0.69 8.73
CA LEU A 92 -12.11 1.44 9.44
C LEU A 92 -12.07 1.04 10.91
N LEU A 93 -12.01 1.99 11.83
CA LEU A 93 -11.97 1.74 13.26
C LEU A 93 -13.17 0.90 13.73
N GLN A 94 -14.35 1.12 13.14
CA GLN A 94 -15.56 0.34 13.41
C GLN A 94 -15.43 -1.15 13.06
N GLN A 95 -14.54 -1.51 12.13
CA GLN A 95 -14.29 -2.89 11.74
C GLN A 95 -13.21 -3.58 12.59
N ASN A 96 -12.74 -2.92 13.65
CA ASN A 96 -11.68 -3.39 14.55
C ASN A 96 -10.43 -3.88 13.78
N PRO A 97 -9.76 -2.98 13.05
CA PRO A 97 -8.62 -3.34 12.22
C PRO A 97 -7.48 -3.80 13.15
N ALA A 98 -6.75 -4.85 12.74
CA ALA A 98 -5.63 -5.38 13.51
C ALA A 98 -4.56 -4.30 13.81
N VAL A 99 -4.37 -3.39 12.86
CA VAL A 99 -3.51 -2.22 12.99
C VAL A 99 -4.31 -1.00 12.52
N PRO A 100 -4.72 -0.10 13.42
CA PRO A 100 -5.46 1.11 13.07
C PRO A 100 -4.56 2.13 12.37
N LEU A 101 -5.17 3.11 11.70
CA LEU A 101 -4.49 4.24 11.08
C LEU A 101 -3.70 5.03 12.14
N ALA A 102 -2.40 5.25 11.89
CA ALA A 102 -1.57 6.18 12.64
C ALA A 102 -1.23 7.42 11.78
N ARG A 103 -0.34 8.27 12.28
CA ARG A 103 -0.03 9.57 11.68
C ARG A 103 0.56 9.46 10.28
N TRP A 104 1.52 8.56 10.05
CA TRP A 104 2.20 8.44 8.77
C TRP A 104 1.70 7.22 8.04
N VAL A 105 1.45 7.36 6.74
CA VAL A 105 1.01 6.28 5.87
C VAL A 105 1.90 6.21 4.64
N ARG A 106 2.23 4.99 4.25
CA ARG A 106 2.96 4.68 3.02
C ARG A 106 2.49 3.36 2.42
N TRP A 107 3.01 3.04 1.24
CA TRP A 107 2.94 1.69 0.70
C TRP A 107 4.32 1.03 0.64
N ARG A 108 4.32 -0.30 0.66
CA ARG A 108 5.48 -1.14 0.36
C ARG A 108 5.04 -2.26 -0.56
N LEU A 109 5.81 -2.52 -1.61
CA LEU A 109 5.61 -3.62 -2.52
C LEU A 109 6.59 -4.74 -2.14
N ALA A 110 6.16 -5.99 -2.14
CA ALA A 110 7.05 -7.13 -2.07
C ALA A 110 6.71 -8.13 -3.18
N ALA A 111 7.73 -8.60 -3.89
CA ALA A 111 7.57 -9.66 -4.87
C ALA A 111 8.20 -10.94 -4.35
N SER A 112 7.42 -12.02 -4.26
CA SER A 112 7.96 -13.38 -4.05
C SER A 112 8.10 -14.03 -5.41
N ALA A 113 9.32 -14.10 -5.93
CA ALA A 113 9.62 -14.71 -7.22
C ALA A 113 10.27 -16.09 -7.05
N ALA A 114 9.99 -17.01 -7.98
CA ALA A 114 10.89 -18.15 -8.21
C ALA A 114 12.22 -17.64 -8.79
N GLN A 115 13.32 -18.40 -8.63
CA GLN A 115 14.63 -17.94 -9.11
C GLN A 115 14.56 -17.54 -10.59
N SER A 116 14.96 -16.29 -10.88
CA SER A 116 15.06 -15.71 -12.24
C SER A 116 13.76 -15.23 -12.90
N ALA A 117 12.67 -15.07 -12.16
CA ALA A 117 11.46 -14.48 -12.73
C ALA A 117 11.55 -12.95 -12.86
N ALA A 118 11.27 -12.44 -14.06
CA ALA A 118 11.04 -11.02 -14.29
C ALA A 118 9.59 -10.66 -13.96
N TRP A 119 9.38 -9.48 -13.40
CA TRP A 119 8.07 -8.93 -13.14
C TRP A 119 8.05 -7.41 -13.28
N ASP A 120 6.90 -6.87 -13.63
CA ASP A 120 6.61 -5.46 -13.51
C ASP A 120 5.15 -5.18 -13.17
N MET A 121 4.94 -4.01 -12.59
CA MET A 121 3.62 -3.54 -12.19
C MET A 121 3.55 -2.03 -12.37
N THR A 122 2.54 -1.57 -13.09
CA THR A 122 2.20 -0.16 -13.24
C THR A 122 0.92 0.15 -12.46
N PHE A 123 1.04 0.96 -11.40
CA PHE A 123 -0.06 1.16 -10.46
C PHE A 123 -0.17 2.59 -9.93
N ARG A 124 -1.35 2.89 -9.39
CA ARG A 124 -1.70 4.12 -8.69
C ARG A 124 -2.43 3.77 -7.40
N ILE A 125 -2.19 4.54 -6.34
CA ILE A 125 -2.88 4.41 -5.06
C ILE A 125 -3.53 5.73 -4.70
N SER A 126 -4.85 5.76 -4.74
CA SER A 126 -5.65 6.84 -4.16
C SER A 126 -6.26 6.38 -2.84
N CYS A 127 -6.42 7.29 -1.90
CA CYS A 127 -7.10 6.99 -0.66
C CYS A 127 -8.07 8.10 -0.25
N ALA A 128 -9.02 7.75 0.60
CA ALA A 128 -9.93 8.69 1.21
C ALA A 128 -9.93 8.47 2.72
N ALA A 129 -9.70 9.53 3.47
CA ALA A 129 -9.60 9.47 4.92
C ALA A 129 -10.79 10.18 5.59
N ASN A 130 -11.24 9.64 6.72
CA ASN A 130 -12.35 10.17 7.50
C ASN A 130 -11.84 10.80 8.81
N ALA A 131 -12.30 12.02 9.09
CA ALA A 131 -11.87 12.80 10.23
C ALA A 131 -12.64 12.44 11.50
N VAL A 132 -12.02 12.64 12.67
CA VAL A 132 -12.72 12.59 13.95
C VAL A 132 -13.50 13.88 14.18
N GLY A 133 -14.77 13.92 13.76
CA GLY A 133 -15.67 15.05 14.02
C GLY A 133 -15.47 16.25 13.08
N VAL A 134 -16.04 17.40 13.48
CA VAL A 134 -15.89 18.67 12.73
C VAL A 134 -14.49 19.22 13.02
N MET A 135 -13.65 19.29 12.00
CA MET A 135 -12.36 20.00 12.13
C MET A 135 -12.68 21.49 12.34
N GLY A 136 -12.51 21.97 13.58
CA GLY A 136 -12.63 23.37 13.95
C GLY A 136 -11.41 24.18 13.54
#